data_AF-A0EZS7-F1
#
_entry.id   AF-A0EZS7-F1
#
_cell.length_a   1.000
_cell.length_b   1.000
_cell.length_c   1.000
_cell.angle_alpha   90.00
_cell.angle_beta   90.00
_cell.angle_gamma   90.00
#
_symmetry.space_group_name_H-M   'P 1'
#
loop_
_entity.id
_entity.type
_entity.pdbx_description
1 polymer ?
#
loop_
_entity_poly.entity_id
_entity_poly.type
_entity_poly.pdbx_seq_one_letter_code
_entity_poly.pdbx_strand_id
1 'polypeptide(L)' 'AIEYCEAPFTIADGVYGATFFVATGFHGLHVLIGSTFLGICHLRQVQKHFTSTHHFGYEAAA' A
#
# COMPACT_ATOMS: atom_id res chain seq x y z
N ALA A 1 -3.53 -11.93 -0.64
CA ALA A 1 -2.98 -12.92 0.32
C ALA A 1 -3.08 -14.36 -0.19
N ILE A 2 -4.19 -14.76 -0.87
CA ILE A 2 -4.34 -16.12 -1.41
C ILE A 2 -3.14 -16.58 -2.25
N GLU A 3 -2.59 -15.70 -3.09
CA GLU A 3 -1.41 -16.00 -3.90
C GLU A 3 -0.18 -16.46 -3.10
N TYR A 4 0.06 -15.90 -1.91
CA TYR A 4 1.22 -16.30 -1.08
C TYR A 4 1.00 -17.63 -0.36
N CYS A 5 -0.25 -17.98 -0.06
CA CYS A 5 -0.59 -19.25 0.58
C CYS A 5 -0.51 -20.43 -0.40
N GLU A 6 -0.83 -20.20 -1.66
CA GLU A 6 -0.84 -21.21 -2.73
C GLU A 6 0.52 -21.32 -3.45
N ALA A 7 1.49 -20.48 -3.11
CA ALA A 7 2.81 -20.51 -3.74
C ALA A 7 3.54 -21.83 -3.38
N PRO A 8 4.13 -22.55 -4.36
CA PRO A 8 4.82 -23.82 -4.10
C PRO A 8 6.23 -23.63 -3.51
N PHE A 9 6.58 -22.42 -3.11
CA PHE A 9 7.85 -22.04 -2.52
C PHE A 9 7.62 -20.98 -1.43
N THR A 10 8.58 -20.87 -0.53
CA THR A 10 8.58 -20.00 0.63
C THR A 10 9.70 -18.97 0.55
N ILE A 11 9.73 -18.03 1.48
CA ILE A 11 10.82 -17.05 1.59
C ILE A 11 12.19 -17.70 1.84
N ALA A 12 12.23 -18.93 2.37
CA ALA A 12 13.47 -19.65 2.65
C ALA A 12 14.01 -20.42 1.42
N ASP A 13 13.27 -20.46 0.30
CA ASP A 13 13.66 -21.22 -0.90
C ASP A 13 14.62 -20.44 -1.80
N GLY A 14 15.84 -20.29 -1.29
CA GLY A 14 16.99 -19.73 -2.00
C GLY A 14 16.80 -18.27 -2.43
N VAL A 15 17.60 -17.83 -3.41
CA VAL A 15 17.63 -16.44 -3.86
C VAL A 15 16.31 -16.02 -4.50
N TYR A 16 15.66 -16.91 -5.26
CA TYR A 16 14.38 -16.61 -5.89
C TYR A 16 13.27 -16.37 -4.86
N GLY A 17 13.06 -17.30 -3.91
CA GLY A 17 12.04 -17.14 -2.87
C GLY A 17 12.28 -15.89 -2.03
N ALA A 18 13.52 -15.68 -1.57
CA ALA A 18 13.88 -14.51 -0.78
C ALA A 18 13.62 -13.19 -1.52
N THR A 19 14.09 -13.06 -2.77
CA THR A 19 13.92 -11.82 -3.55
C THR A 19 12.47 -11.57 -3.94
N PHE A 20 11.73 -12.62 -4.31
CA PHE A 20 10.32 -12.52 -4.68
C PHE A 20 9.47 -12.00 -3.51
N PHE A 21 9.56 -12.62 -2.34
CA PHE A 21 8.75 -12.25 -1.18
C PHE A 21 9.14 -10.89 -0.60
N VAL A 22 10.43 -10.53 -0.60
CA VAL A 22 10.86 -9.19 -0.17
C VAL A 22 10.33 -8.11 -1.12
N ALA A 23 10.53 -8.26 -2.43
CA ALA A 23 10.13 -7.24 -3.41
C ALA A 23 8.60 -7.07 -3.45
N THR A 24 7.86 -8.16 -3.61
CA THR A 24 6.40 -8.11 -3.71
C THR A 24 5.74 -7.81 -2.37
N GLY A 25 6.30 -8.30 -1.25
CA GLY A 25 5.79 -8.01 0.08
C GLY A 25 5.99 -6.56 0.49
N PHE A 26 7.15 -5.98 0.19
CA PHE A 26 7.41 -4.56 0.44
C PHE A 26 6.53 -3.66 -0.43
N HIS A 27 6.35 -4.01 -1.71
CA HIS A 27 5.38 -3.32 -2.56
C HIS A 27 3.96 -3.42 -2.00
N GLY A 28 3.52 -4.61 -1.58
CA GLY A 28 2.21 -4.82 -0.95
C GLY A 28 2.02 -3.97 0.31
N LEU A 29 3.05 -3.85 1.15
CA LEU A 29 3.05 -2.93 2.29
C LEU A 29 2.83 -1.48 1.85
N HIS A 30 3.55 -1.01 0.82
CA HIS A 30 3.40 0.35 0.28
C HIS A 30 1.98 0.61 -0.22
N VAL A 31 1.40 -0.36 -0.94
CA VAL A 31 0.02 -0.27 -1.42
C VAL A 31 -0.97 -0.18 -0.26
N LEU A 32 -0.79 -0.97 0.81
CA LEU A 32 -1.64 -0.88 2.01
C LEU A 32 -1.54 0.49 2.67
N ILE A 33 -0.32 1.00 2.88
CA ILE A 33 -0.11 2.32 3.47
C ILE A 33 -0.76 3.40 2.60
N GLY A 34 -0.51 3.40 1.29
CA GLY A 34 -1.11 4.35 0.34
C GLY A 34 -2.64 4.28 0.34
N SER A 35 -3.20 3.08 0.37
CA SER A 35 -4.65 2.87 0.42
C SER A 35 -5.28 3.43 1.71
N THR A 36 -4.63 3.22 2.86
CA THR A 36 -5.09 3.81 4.12
C THR A 36 -4.97 5.33 4.10
N PHE A 37 -3.89 5.87 3.53
CA PHE A 37 -3.69 7.31 3.43
C PHE A 37 -4.73 7.99 2.54
N LEU A 38 -5.03 7.39 1.38
CA LEU A 38 -6.15 7.79 0.51
C LEU A 38 -7.50 7.67 1.23
N GLY A 39 -7.73 6.59 1.99
CA GLY A 39 -8.94 6.40 2.78
C GLY A 39 -9.15 7.52 3.81
N ILE A 40 -8.11 7.91 4.54
CA ILE A 40 -8.17 9.04 5.48
C ILE A 40 -8.42 10.35 4.74
N CYS A 41 -7.78 10.58 3.59
CA CYS A 41 -8.04 11.78 2.79
C CYS A 41 -9.49 11.80 2.28
N HIS A 42 -10.04 10.67 1.83
CA HIS A 42 -11.44 10.58 1.45
C HIS A 42 -12.38 10.93 2.61
N LEU A 43 -12.15 10.38 3.80
CA LEU A 43 -12.96 10.71 4.99
C LEU A 43 -12.90 12.22 5.32
N ARG A 44 -11.70 12.82 5.27
CA ARG A 44 -11.51 14.27 5.48
C ARG A 44 -12.20 15.11 4.40
N GLN A 45 -12.24 14.62 3.16
CA GLN A 45 -12.95 15.29 2.07
C GLN A 45 -14.47 15.26 2.29
N VAL A 46 -15.04 14.12 2.71
CA VAL A 46 -16.47 14.01 3.06
C VAL A 46 -16.83 14.95 4.21
N GLN A 47 -15.93 15.13 5.19
CA GLN A 47 -16.08 16.10 6.29
C GLN A 47 -15.77 17.55 5.89
N LYS A 48 -15.48 17.82 4.61
CA LYS A 48 -15.18 19.16 4.05
C LYS A 48 -13.96 19.85 4.69
N HIS A 49 -12.95 19.10 5.08
CA HIS A 49 -11.72 19.65 5.67
C HIS A 49 -10.72 20.22 4.65
N PHE A 50 -10.93 19.97 3.36
CA PHE A 50 -10.06 20.46 2.29
C PHE A 50 -10.66 21.67 1.59
N THR A 51 -9.80 22.61 1.20
CA THR A 51 -10.17 23.76 0.36
C THR A 51 -9.29 23.77 -0.88
N SER A 52 -9.69 24.51 -1.92
CA SER A 52 -8.94 24.61 -3.19
C SER A 52 -7.51 25.15 -3.05
N THR A 53 -7.15 25.74 -1.92
CA THR A 53 -5.79 26.22 -1.64
C THR A 53 -5.10 25.45 -0.50
N HIS A 54 -5.83 24.61 0.24
CA HIS A 54 -5.32 23.90 1.41
C HIS A 54 -5.74 22.42 1.37
N HIS A 55 -5.06 21.66 0.51
CA HIS A 55 -5.31 20.24 0.28
C HIS A 55 -4.04 19.42 -0.01
N PHE A 56 -2.87 19.89 0.45
CA PHE A 56 -1.59 19.19 0.22
C PHE A 56 -1.59 17.73 0.68
N GLY A 57 -2.28 17.41 1.78
CA GLY A 57 -2.40 16.03 2.24
C GLY A 57 -3.14 15.11 1.25
N TYR A 58 -4.06 15.66 0.45
CA TYR A 58 -4.71 14.95 -0.65
C TYR A 58 -3.78 14.85 -1.87
N GLU A 59 -3.04 15.91 -2.20
CA GLU A 59 -2.03 15.88 -3.28
C GLU A 59 -0.92 14.87 -3.02
N ALA A 60 -0.45 14.75 -1.77
CA ALA A 60 0.58 13.80 -1.38
C ALA A 60 0.09 12.35 -1.35
N ALA A 61 -1.23 12.12 -1.33
CA ALA A 61 -1.84 10.80 -1.35
C ALA A 61 -2.05 10.26 -2.77
N ALA A 62 -2.04 11.15 -3.77
CA ALA A 62 -2.18 10.84 -5.19
C ALA A 62 -0.82 10.58 -5.85
#